data_AF-A0A0A2SS33-F1
#
_entry.id   AF-A0A0A2SS33-F1
#
_cell.length_a   1.000
_cell.length_b   1.000
_cell.length_c   1.000
_cell.angle_alpha   90.00
_cell.angle_beta   90.00
_cell.angle_gamma   90.00
#
_symmetry.space_group_name_H-M   'P 1'
#
loop_
_entity.id
_entity.type
_entity.pdbx_description
1 polymer ?
#
loop_
_entity_poly.entity_id
_entity_poly.type
_entity_poly.pdbx_seq_one_letter_code
_entity_poly.pdbx_strand_id
1 'polypeptide(L)'
;MELTNLTEDNIERAVELVFTQENNFNSVEEAYQKLARVFYENFGSSLNKSEVVLSRVYHSFDFQVLPQELQSITKEIWGEQVKDTSKILVLMGTYGQEEAWRDRKQSKGHKAILLSKETLERIPMVARLIQQIGFDIGLLLGHEEGIDYEGIAGTFGVFYVSSAQGSPYIPAQDFVEQYKVQSVIGTGVMLPQGDISVYLAFTRVPIKSEVAANIAPLMSIFWQKAYFLLEKYGMFNLNQ
;
A
#
# COMPACT_ATOMS: atom_id res chain seq x y z
N MET A 1 -16.01 -12.65 -2.51
CA MET A 1 -15.27 -13.16 -1.34
C MET A 1 -15.69 -12.31 -0.15
N GLU A 2 -15.76 -12.86 1.06
CA GLU A 2 -16.15 -12.11 2.26
C GLU A 2 -14.89 -11.81 3.10
N LEU A 3 -14.70 -10.56 3.52
CA LEU A 3 -13.53 -10.18 4.34
C LEU A 3 -13.58 -10.78 5.74
N THR A 4 -14.78 -11.03 6.27
CA THR A 4 -14.95 -11.64 7.59
C THR A 4 -14.52 -13.10 7.64
N ASN A 5 -14.36 -13.73 6.47
CA ASN A 5 -13.91 -15.12 6.29
C ASN A 5 -12.70 -15.17 5.33
N LEU A 6 -11.89 -14.12 5.28
CA LEU A 6 -10.72 -14.04 4.41
C LEU A 6 -9.76 -15.22 4.66
N THR A 7 -9.38 -15.93 3.61
CA THR A 7 -8.38 -17.01 3.64
C THR A 7 -7.19 -16.69 2.75
N GLU A 8 -6.08 -17.42 2.89
CA GLU A 8 -4.94 -17.31 1.98
C GLU A 8 -5.32 -17.67 0.53
N ASP A 9 -6.18 -18.67 0.30
CA ASP A 9 -6.73 -18.98 -1.03
C ASP A 9 -7.47 -17.79 -1.66
N ASN A 10 -8.16 -16.98 -0.86
CA ASN A 10 -8.81 -15.76 -1.35
C ASN A 10 -7.78 -14.72 -1.79
N ILE A 11 -6.64 -14.64 -1.10
CA ILE A 11 -5.52 -13.77 -1.45
C ILE A 11 -4.86 -14.23 -2.75
N GLU A 12 -4.55 -15.51 -2.87
CA GLU A 12 -4.00 -16.08 -4.10
C GLU A 12 -4.92 -15.81 -5.29
N ARG A 13 -6.21 -16.11 -5.15
CA ARG A 13 -7.22 -15.84 -6.17
C ARG A 13 -7.32 -14.35 -6.52
N ALA A 14 -7.24 -13.46 -5.53
CA ALA A 14 -7.24 -12.02 -5.78
C ALA A 14 -6.01 -11.60 -6.61
N VAL A 15 -4.83 -12.13 -6.32
CA VAL A 15 -3.63 -11.86 -7.12
C VAL A 15 -3.76 -12.47 -8.52
N GLU A 16 -4.29 -13.68 -8.67
CA GLU A 16 -4.56 -14.27 -9.98
C GLU A 16 -5.49 -13.39 -10.84
N LEU A 17 -6.54 -12.82 -10.23
CA LEU A 17 -7.44 -11.87 -10.89
C LEU A 17 -6.74 -10.59 -11.38
N VAL A 18 -5.65 -10.18 -10.72
CA VAL A 18 -4.81 -9.07 -11.19
C VAL A 18 -4.05 -9.47 -12.45
N PHE A 19 -3.48 -10.68 -12.50
CA PHE A 19 -2.61 -11.13 -13.58
C PHE A 19 -3.29 -12.07 -14.58
N THR A 20 -4.61 -11.97 -14.76
CA THR A 20 -5.33 -12.74 -15.80
C THR A 20 -4.83 -12.36 -17.20
N GLN A 21 -4.91 -13.30 -18.15
CA GLN A 21 -4.38 -13.14 -19.52
C GLN A 21 -5.00 -11.97 -20.30
N GLU A 22 -6.16 -11.46 -19.88
CA GLU A 22 -6.80 -10.29 -20.48
C GLU A 22 -6.15 -8.95 -20.08
N ASN A 23 -5.35 -8.93 -19.01
CA ASN A 23 -4.72 -7.70 -18.55
C ASN A 23 -3.36 -7.52 -19.25
N ASN A 24 -3.27 -6.51 -20.10
CA ASN A 24 -2.00 -6.00 -20.62
C ASN A 24 -1.52 -4.85 -19.73
N PHE A 25 -0.41 -5.06 -19.03
CA PHE A 25 0.24 -4.04 -18.22
C PHE A 25 1.44 -3.45 -18.97
N ASN A 26 1.60 -2.13 -18.87
CA ASN A 26 2.74 -1.38 -19.38
C ASN A 26 3.61 -0.80 -18.27
N SER A 27 3.34 -1.16 -17.01
CA SER A 27 4.15 -0.82 -15.83
C SER A 27 3.66 -1.60 -14.60
N VAL A 28 4.47 -1.62 -13.54
CA VAL A 28 4.06 -2.14 -12.22
C VAL A 28 2.96 -1.27 -11.59
N GLU A 29 3.00 0.04 -11.82
CA GLU A 29 1.97 0.99 -11.37
C GLU A 29 0.56 0.58 -11.84
N GLU A 30 0.40 0.16 -13.09
CA GLU A 30 -0.89 -0.31 -13.60
C GLU A 30 -1.36 -1.60 -12.89
N ALA A 31 -0.41 -2.50 -12.57
CA ALA A 31 -0.70 -3.70 -11.80
C ALA A 31 -1.11 -3.38 -10.34
N TYR A 32 -0.48 -2.38 -9.71
CA TYR A 32 -0.88 -1.89 -8.39
C TYR A 32 -2.26 -1.25 -8.39
N GLN A 33 -2.56 -0.45 -9.41
CA GLN A 33 -3.88 0.13 -9.58
C GLN A 33 -4.94 -0.96 -9.77
N LYS A 34 -4.64 -2.00 -10.56
CA LYS A 34 -5.50 -3.18 -10.71
C LYS A 34 -5.66 -3.94 -9.40
N LEU A 35 -4.60 -4.12 -8.61
CA LEU A 35 -4.66 -4.76 -7.30
C LEU A 35 -5.65 -4.05 -6.37
N ALA A 36 -5.53 -2.72 -6.26
CA ALA A 36 -6.45 -1.93 -5.43
C ALA A 36 -7.92 -2.10 -5.87
N ARG A 37 -8.14 -2.11 -7.18
CA ARG A 37 -9.46 -2.32 -7.77
C ARG A 37 -10.00 -3.73 -7.50
N VAL A 38 -9.21 -4.77 -7.72
CA VAL A 38 -9.62 -6.17 -7.51
C VAL A 38 -10.07 -6.37 -6.08
N PHE A 39 -9.30 -5.87 -5.11
CA PHE A 39 -9.69 -5.97 -3.71
C PHE A 39 -10.99 -5.24 -3.40
N TYR A 40 -11.17 -4.03 -3.95
CA TYR A 40 -12.43 -3.32 -3.76
C TYR A 40 -13.62 -4.06 -4.39
N GLU A 41 -13.50 -4.56 -5.61
CA GLU A 41 -14.63 -5.12 -6.36
C GLU A 41 -14.99 -6.56 -5.93
N ASN A 42 -14.02 -7.35 -5.45
CA ASN A 42 -14.23 -8.78 -5.21
C ASN A 42 -14.44 -9.15 -3.74
N PHE A 43 -14.27 -8.20 -2.82
CA PHE A 43 -14.51 -8.38 -1.40
C PHE A 43 -15.76 -7.62 -0.95
N GLY A 44 -16.86 -8.35 -0.77
CA GLY A 44 -18.18 -7.80 -0.49
C GLY A 44 -19.21 -8.88 -0.20
N SER A 45 -20.21 -8.53 0.60
CA SER A 45 -21.38 -9.37 0.81
C SER A 45 -22.35 -9.30 -0.38
N SER A 46 -23.25 -10.28 -0.48
CA SER A 46 -24.18 -10.56 -1.59
C SER A 46 -25.17 -9.43 -1.97
N LEU A 47 -25.05 -8.23 -1.40
CA LEU A 47 -25.94 -7.07 -1.61
C LEU A 47 -25.29 -5.92 -2.42
N ASN A 48 -24.43 -6.23 -3.40
CA ASN A 48 -23.84 -5.26 -4.34
C ASN A 48 -23.08 -4.08 -3.69
N LYS A 49 -22.61 -4.22 -2.44
CA LYS A 49 -21.80 -3.21 -1.78
C LYS A 49 -20.50 -3.82 -1.30
N SER A 50 -19.38 -3.28 -1.78
CA SER A 50 -18.06 -3.66 -1.31
C SER A 50 -17.94 -3.49 0.20
N GLU A 51 -17.38 -4.51 0.86
CA GLU A 51 -16.98 -4.43 2.26
C GLU A 51 -15.75 -3.52 2.43
N VAL A 52 -15.01 -3.30 1.34
CA VAL A 52 -13.92 -2.33 1.27
C VAL A 52 -14.50 -0.94 0.98
N VAL A 53 -14.09 0.05 1.77
CA VAL A 53 -14.36 1.47 1.52
C VAL A 53 -13.35 2.04 0.55
N LEU A 54 -12.09 1.74 0.81
CA LEU A 54 -10.92 2.29 0.16
C LEU A 54 -9.77 1.29 0.27
N SER A 55 -9.21 0.94 -0.88
CA SER A 55 -8.01 0.13 -1.03
C SER A 55 -6.88 0.98 -1.56
N ARG A 56 -5.68 0.86 -0.98
CA ARG A 56 -4.49 1.63 -1.38
C ARG A 56 -3.25 0.76 -1.41
N VAL A 57 -2.40 1.04 -2.37
CA VAL A 57 -1.09 0.41 -2.54
C VAL A 57 -0.03 1.48 -2.60
N TYR A 58 0.99 1.32 -1.78
CA TYR A 58 2.13 2.21 -1.67
C TYR A 58 3.42 1.48 -2.01
N HIS A 59 4.38 2.22 -2.55
CA HIS A 59 5.73 1.75 -2.80
C HIS A 59 6.73 2.84 -2.41
N SER A 60 7.84 2.48 -1.79
CA SER A 60 8.89 3.44 -1.44
C SER A 60 9.89 3.62 -2.58
N PHE A 61 10.35 4.85 -2.77
CA PHE A 61 11.38 5.18 -3.75
C PHE A 61 12.43 6.09 -3.12
N ASP A 62 13.66 6.05 -3.63
CA ASP A 62 14.54 7.21 -3.46
C ASP A 62 13.96 8.41 -4.20
N PHE A 63 14.02 9.59 -3.61
CA PHE A 63 13.47 10.80 -4.19
C PHE A 63 14.02 11.06 -5.61
N GLN A 64 15.32 10.84 -5.81
CA GLN A 64 15.99 11.07 -7.09
C GLN A 64 15.46 10.22 -8.26
N VAL A 65 14.87 9.04 -7.99
CA VAL A 65 14.37 8.14 -9.05
C VAL A 65 12.90 8.37 -9.38
N LEU A 66 12.22 9.26 -8.64
CA LEU A 66 10.82 9.59 -8.92
C LEU A 66 10.67 10.35 -10.24
N PRO A 67 9.57 10.13 -10.98
CA PRO A 67 9.16 11.00 -12.07
C PRO A 67 9.06 12.47 -11.63
N GLN A 68 9.32 13.41 -12.55
CA GLN A 68 9.36 14.84 -12.25
C GLN A 68 8.06 15.37 -11.61
N GLU A 69 6.90 14.84 -12.01
CA GLU A 69 5.61 15.17 -11.40
C GLU A 69 5.60 14.82 -9.90
N LEU A 70 6.02 13.60 -9.56
CA LEU A 70 6.05 13.12 -8.17
C LEU A 70 7.14 13.81 -7.35
N GLN A 71 8.28 14.16 -7.96
CA GLN A 71 9.28 15.00 -7.31
C GLN A 71 8.71 16.37 -6.94
N SER A 72 7.95 16.99 -7.85
CA SER A 72 7.32 18.30 -7.65
C SER A 72 6.28 18.24 -6.54
N ILE A 73 5.40 17.24 -6.56
CA ILE A 73 4.40 17.00 -5.50
C ILE A 73 5.09 16.79 -4.14
N THR A 74 6.16 16.01 -4.10
CA THR A 74 6.88 15.74 -2.85
C THR A 74 7.52 17.03 -2.29
N LYS A 75 8.14 17.85 -3.15
CA LYS A 75 8.70 19.15 -2.76
C LYS A 75 7.64 20.16 -2.34
N GLU A 76 6.46 20.15 -2.96
CA GLU A 76 5.34 21.02 -2.56
C GLU A 76 4.84 20.70 -1.15
N ILE A 77 4.76 19.41 -0.79
CA ILE A 77 4.27 18.96 0.52
C ILE A 77 5.34 19.13 1.61
N TRP A 78 6.60 18.77 1.31
CA TRP A 78 7.65 18.60 2.32
C TRP A 78 8.77 19.65 2.27
N GLY A 79 8.83 20.47 1.22
CA GLY A 79 9.77 21.57 1.08
C GLY A 79 11.25 21.14 1.14
N GLU A 80 12.04 21.93 1.87
CA GLU A 80 13.49 21.74 2.03
C GLU A 80 13.87 20.50 2.85
N GLN A 81 12.91 19.80 3.45
CA GLN A 81 13.17 18.55 4.18
C GLN A 81 13.58 17.39 3.26
N VAL A 82 13.24 17.48 1.97
CA VAL A 82 13.50 16.45 0.97
C VAL A 82 14.94 16.54 0.49
N LYS A 83 15.67 15.43 0.60
CA LYS A 83 17.03 15.24 0.07
C LYS A 83 16.99 14.23 -1.08
N ASP A 84 18.02 14.20 -1.91
CA ASP A 84 18.09 13.25 -3.05
C ASP A 84 18.06 11.78 -2.61
N THR A 85 18.62 11.49 -1.44
CA THR A 85 18.62 10.17 -0.79
C THR A 85 17.40 9.91 0.10
N SER A 86 16.43 10.83 0.14
CA SER A 86 15.23 10.65 0.95
C SER A 86 14.36 9.52 0.40
N LYS A 87 13.91 8.62 1.28
CA LYS A 87 12.89 7.63 0.94
C LYS A 87 11.50 8.26 0.96
N ILE A 88 10.75 8.09 -0.11
CA ILE A 88 9.40 8.61 -0.29
C ILE A 88 8.45 7.43 -0.49
N LEU A 89 7.45 7.30 0.39
CA LEU A 89 6.36 6.34 0.23
C LEU A 89 5.29 6.94 -0.68
N VAL A 90 5.20 6.44 -1.91
CA VAL A 90 4.32 6.95 -2.97
C VAL A 90 3.08 6.09 -3.11
N LEU A 91 1.92 6.72 -3.25
CA LEU A 91 0.67 6.05 -3.59
C LEU A 91 0.70 5.61 -5.06
N MET A 92 0.83 4.30 -5.29
CA MET A 92 0.92 3.72 -6.64
C MET A 92 -0.42 3.21 -7.17
N GLY A 93 -1.31 2.77 -6.28
CA GLY A 93 -2.65 2.30 -6.64
C GLY A 93 -3.68 2.71 -5.61
N THR A 94 -4.87 3.13 -6.05
CA THR A 94 -5.99 3.43 -5.15
C THR A 94 -7.31 3.11 -5.82
N TYR A 95 -8.22 2.50 -5.07
CA TYR A 95 -9.59 2.31 -5.53
C TYR A 95 -10.56 2.35 -4.37
N GLY A 96 -11.70 2.99 -4.56
CA GLY A 96 -12.68 3.12 -3.49
C GLY A 96 -14.03 3.62 -3.99
N GLN A 97 -14.91 3.88 -3.04
CA GLN A 97 -16.28 4.30 -3.32
C GLN A 97 -16.34 5.60 -4.14
N GLU A 98 -15.57 6.61 -3.74
CA GLU A 98 -15.55 7.92 -4.39
C GLU A 98 -14.72 7.89 -5.68
N GLU A 99 -15.18 8.62 -6.70
CA GLU A 99 -14.48 8.70 -8.00
C GLU A 99 -13.03 9.19 -7.85
N ALA A 100 -12.82 10.18 -6.97
CA ALA A 100 -11.50 10.74 -6.67
C ALA A 100 -10.52 9.73 -6.02
N TRP A 101 -11.01 8.56 -5.59
CA TRP A 101 -10.17 7.50 -5.02
C TRP A 101 -9.85 6.39 -6.01
N ARG A 102 -10.41 6.43 -7.23
CA ARG A 102 -10.21 5.40 -8.26
C ARG A 102 -8.96 5.61 -9.09
N ASP A 103 -8.27 6.73 -8.89
CA ASP A 103 -7.03 7.10 -9.55
C ASP A 103 -6.14 7.91 -8.59
N ARG A 104 -4.86 7.55 -8.48
CA ARG A 104 -3.91 8.27 -7.63
C ARG A 104 -3.72 9.74 -8.06
N LYS A 105 -3.85 10.05 -9.35
CA LYS A 105 -3.71 11.42 -9.89
C LYS A 105 -4.80 12.32 -9.31
N GLN A 106 -5.97 11.76 -9.01
CA GLN A 106 -7.12 12.46 -8.42
C GLN A 106 -7.15 12.43 -6.89
N SER A 107 -6.35 11.57 -6.25
CA SER A 107 -6.29 11.48 -4.78
C SER A 107 -5.83 12.81 -4.18
N LYS A 108 -6.61 13.41 -3.27
CA LYS A 108 -6.26 14.73 -2.70
C LYS A 108 -5.20 14.68 -1.59
N GLY A 109 -4.86 13.51 -1.08
CA GLY A 109 -3.93 13.39 0.04
C GLY A 109 -3.12 12.10 0.00
N HIS A 110 -2.03 12.08 0.78
CA HIS A 110 -1.13 10.93 0.92
C HIS A 110 -0.58 10.42 -0.42
N LYS A 111 -0.32 11.31 -1.39
CA LYS A 111 0.29 10.95 -2.68
C LYS A 111 1.77 10.58 -2.53
N ALA A 112 2.49 11.33 -1.72
CA ALA A 112 3.91 11.15 -1.44
C ALA A 112 4.19 11.50 0.03
N ILE A 113 4.70 10.53 0.78
CA ILE A 113 4.99 10.67 2.21
C ILE A 113 6.50 10.54 2.39
N LEU A 114 7.15 11.61 2.85
CA LEU A 114 8.56 11.57 3.20
C LEU A 114 8.76 10.62 4.38
N LEU A 115 9.50 9.53 4.19
CA LEU A 115 9.88 8.64 5.28
C LEU A 115 11.07 9.27 5.99
N SER A 116 10.80 9.89 7.14
CA SER A 116 11.80 10.43 8.06
C SER A 116 11.33 10.21 9.49
N LYS A 117 12.24 10.24 10.45
CA LYS A 117 11.88 10.14 11.86
C LYS A 117 10.83 11.19 12.27
N GLU A 118 11.02 12.43 11.84
CA GLU A 118 10.10 13.55 12.11
C GLU A 118 8.71 13.33 11.47
N THR A 119 8.66 12.83 10.23
CA THR A 119 7.39 12.54 9.56
C THR A 119 6.64 11.40 10.23
N LEU A 120 7.36 10.34 10.65
CA LEU A 120 6.75 9.19 11.31
C LEU A 120 6.16 9.55 12.68
N GLU A 121 6.74 10.51 13.39
CA GLU A 121 6.15 11.07 14.62
C GLU A 121 4.84 11.84 14.34
N ARG A 122 4.70 12.43 13.15
CA ARG A 122 3.53 13.23 12.74
C ARG A 122 2.44 12.45 12.02
N ILE A 123 2.74 11.26 11.51
CA ILE A 123 1.78 10.39 10.81
C ILE A 123 1.70 9.04 11.52
N PRO A 124 0.95 8.94 12.64
CA PRO A 124 0.90 7.76 13.49
C PRO A 124 0.52 6.47 12.74
N MET A 125 -0.34 6.57 11.71
CA MET A 125 -0.75 5.43 10.91
C MET A 125 0.43 4.79 10.17
N VAL A 126 1.29 5.60 9.55
CA VAL A 126 2.43 5.11 8.75
C VAL A 126 3.51 4.56 9.65
N ALA A 127 3.79 5.23 10.78
CA ALA A 127 4.71 4.69 11.78
C ALA A 127 4.24 3.33 12.32
N ARG A 128 2.95 3.23 12.64
CA ARG A 128 2.36 1.97 13.12
C ARG A 128 2.42 0.88 12.06
N LEU A 129 2.21 1.24 10.80
CA LEU A 129 2.30 0.34 9.66
C LEU A 129 3.70 -0.25 9.52
N ILE A 130 4.73 0.59 9.50
CA ILE A 130 6.13 0.16 9.35
C ILE A 130 6.52 -0.75 10.53
N GLN A 131 6.14 -0.37 11.75
CA GLN A 131 6.38 -1.17 12.96
C GLN A 131 5.68 -2.53 12.94
N GLN A 132 4.39 -2.59 12.58
CA GLN A 132 3.62 -3.83 12.59
C GLN A 132 4.03 -4.80 11.47
N ILE A 133 4.48 -4.27 10.34
CA ILE A 133 5.02 -5.10 9.26
C ILE A 133 6.40 -5.66 9.65
N GLY A 134 7.06 -5.07 10.65
CA GLY A 134 8.33 -5.54 11.20
C GLY A 134 9.55 -4.93 10.52
N PHE A 135 9.39 -3.82 9.79
CA PHE A 135 10.52 -3.12 9.19
C PHE A 135 11.22 -2.26 10.24
N ASP A 136 12.54 -2.43 10.35
CA ASP A 136 13.35 -1.54 11.16
C ASP A 136 13.40 -0.16 10.49
N ILE A 137 12.92 0.86 11.20
CA ILE A 137 12.91 2.26 10.74
C ILE A 137 14.34 2.74 10.49
N GLY A 138 15.34 2.27 11.26
CA GLY A 138 16.75 2.59 11.06
C GLY A 138 17.26 2.09 9.72
N LEU A 139 16.96 0.82 9.37
CA LEU A 139 17.32 0.24 8.06
C LEU A 139 16.61 0.95 6.91
N LEU A 140 15.35 1.35 7.10
CA LEU A 140 14.60 2.04 6.06
C LEU A 140 15.09 3.47 5.81
N LEU A 141 15.57 4.15 6.86
CA LEU A 141 16.06 5.54 6.78
C LEU A 141 17.55 5.65 6.44
N GLY A 142 18.30 4.56 6.51
CA GLY A 142 19.72 4.51 6.16
C GLY A 142 19.98 3.42 5.12
N HIS A 143 20.25 3.81 3.87
CA HIS A 143 21.05 2.95 3.00
C HIS A 143 22.48 2.94 3.56
N GLU A 144 22.73 2.11 4.58
CA GLU A 144 24.09 1.86 5.03
C GLU A 144 24.76 0.93 4.02
N GLU A 145 25.88 1.38 3.45
CA GLU A 145 26.74 0.55 2.60
C GLU A 145 27.20 -0.68 3.41
N GLY A 146 26.88 -1.89 2.93
CA GLY A 146 27.29 -3.15 3.56
C GLY A 146 26.18 -3.96 4.25
N ILE A 147 24.92 -3.49 4.25
CA ILE A 147 23.78 -4.30 4.70
C ILE A 147 23.32 -5.22 3.57
N ASP A 148 23.34 -6.54 3.84
CA ASP A 148 22.80 -7.56 2.94
C ASP A 148 21.27 -7.66 3.11
N TYR A 149 20.56 -6.92 2.25
CA TYR A 149 19.11 -6.95 2.21
C TYR A 149 18.56 -8.28 1.66
N GLU A 150 19.36 -9.16 1.03
CA GLU A 150 18.89 -10.48 0.60
C GLU A 150 18.48 -11.35 1.79
N GLY A 151 19.13 -11.19 2.95
CA GLY A 151 18.78 -11.91 4.18
C GLY A 151 17.49 -11.43 4.87
N ILE A 152 16.99 -10.24 4.52
CA ILE A 152 15.77 -9.62 5.08
C ILE A 152 14.64 -9.56 4.03
N ALA A 153 14.99 -9.71 2.75
CA ALA A 153 14.06 -9.77 1.64
C ALA A 153 13.03 -10.91 1.83
N GLY A 154 11.77 -10.59 1.58
CA GLY A 154 10.67 -11.54 1.83
C GLY A 154 10.15 -11.53 3.26
N THR A 155 10.66 -10.66 4.15
CA THR A 155 9.95 -10.33 5.39
C THR A 155 8.66 -9.62 5.02
N PHE A 156 7.54 -10.24 5.35
CA PHE A 156 6.21 -9.66 5.23
C PHE A 156 5.54 -9.62 6.59
N GLY A 157 4.63 -8.68 6.76
CA GLY A 157 3.94 -8.51 8.03
C GLY A 157 2.58 -7.87 7.83
N VAL A 158 1.77 -7.91 8.89
CA VAL A 158 0.36 -7.54 8.84
C VAL A 158 0.15 -6.25 9.62
N PHE A 159 -0.47 -5.29 8.96
CA PHE A 159 -1.03 -4.11 9.62
C PHE A 159 -2.49 -4.36 9.95
N TYR A 160 -2.89 -4.14 11.19
CA TYR A 160 -4.26 -4.39 11.62
C TYR A 160 -4.71 -3.42 12.71
N VAL A 161 -5.88 -2.82 12.49
CA VAL A 161 -6.63 -1.99 13.44
C VAL A 161 -8.03 -2.58 13.58
N SER A 162 -8.34 -3.13 14.76
CA SER A 162 -9.59 -3.82 15.05
C SER A 162 -10.82 -2.91 15.09
N SER A 163 -10.67 -1.70 15.65
CA SER A 163 -11.69 -0.66 15.68
C SER A 163 -11.10 0.62 15.12
N ALA A 164 -11.63 1.09 14.00
CA ALA A 164 -11.18 2.34 13.38
C ALA A 164 -11.71 3.57 14.14
N GLN A 165 -12.92 3.49 14.69
CA GLN A 165 -13.54 4.57 15.45
C GLN A 165 -12.75 4.82 16.75
N GLY A 166 -12.39 6.08 16.98
CA GLY A 166 -11.60 6.53 18.13
C GLY A 166 -10.14 6.03 18.12
N SER A 167 -9.70 5.36 17.06
CA SER A 167 -8.33 4.85 16.99
C SER A 167 -7.32 5.99 16.89
N PRO A 168 -6.31 6.06 17.79
CA PRO A 168 -5.27 7.09 17.71
C PRO A 168 -4.38 6.94 16.47
N TYR A 169 -4.43 5.77 15.81
CA TYR A 169 -3.66 5.49 14.61
C TYR A 169 -4.33 5.97 13.33
N ILE A 170 -5.60 6.38 13.37
CA ILE A 170 -6.34 6.86 12.18
C ILE A 170 -6.80 8.29 12.45
N PRO A 171 -6.01 9.31 12.07
CA PRO A 171 -6.37 10.70 12.33
C PRO A 171 -7.67 11.16 11.65
N ALA A 172 -7.97 10.61 10.47
CA ALA A 172 -9.15 10.96 9.67
C ALA A 172 -10.43 10.30 10.23
N GLN A 173 -10.85 10.71 11.42
CA GLN A 173 -12.05 10.19 12.08
C GLN A 173 -13.36 10.62 11.38
N ASP A 174 -13.36 11.77 10.71
CA ASP A 174 -14.42 12.22 9.82
C ASP A 174 -14.69 11.20 8.69
N PHE A 175 -13.61 10.69 8.07
CA PHE A 175 -13.68 9.61 7.08
C PHE A 175 -14.20 8.30 7.70
N VAL A 176 -13.76 7.95 8.91
CA VAL A 176 -14.22 6.74 9.62
C VAL A 176 -15.74 6.80 9.85
N GLU A 177 -16.23 7.92 10.36
CA GLU A 177 -17.65 8.16 10.65
C GLU A 177 -18.50 8.19 9.36
N GLN A 178 -18.10 9.00 8.37
CA GLN A 178 -18.84 9.18 7.13
C GLN A 178 -19.00 7.87 6.35
N TYR A 179 -17.94 7.08 6.25
CA TYR A 179 -17.95 5.85 5.44
C TYR A 179 -18.21 4.57 6.23
N LYS A 180 -18.42 4.71 7.55
CA LYS A 180 -18.65 3.62 8.50
C LYS A 180 -17.53 2.58 8.48
N VAL A 181 -16.29 3.07 8.54
CA VAL A 181 -15.12 2.19 8.61
C VAL A 181 -15.11 1.53 9.99
N GLN A 182 -15.06 0.20 10.02
CA GLN A 182 -15.02 -0.57 11.25
C GLN A 182 -13.61 -1.07 11.55
N SER A 183 -12.89 -1.57 10.55
CA SER A 183 -11.54 -2.09 10.72
C SER A 183 -10.63 -1.71 9.56
N VAL A 184 -9.32 -1.79 9.79
CA VAL A 184 -8.30 -1.59 8.76
C VAL A 184 -7.36 -2.80 8.75
N ILE A 185 -7.13 -3.35 7.57
CA ILE A 185 -6.18 -4.43 7.34
C ILE A 185 -5.16 -4.01 6.29
N GLY A 186 -3.98 -4.59 6.35
CA GLY A 186 -2.94 -4.37 5.38
C GLY A 186 -1.80 -5.34 5.54
N THR A 187 -0.92 -5.33 4.56
CA THR A 187 0.34 -6.07 4.59
C THR A 187 1.41 -5.27 3.88
N GLY A 188 2.67 -5.58 4.13
CA GLY A 188 3.74 -5.12 3.27
C GLY A 188 4.86 -6.12 3.17
N VAL A 189 5.75 -5.87 2.22
CA VAL A 189 6.95 -6.67 1.96
C VAL A 189 8.13 -5.74 1.71
N MET A 190 9.29 -6.12 2.21
CA MET A 190 10.57 -5.52 1.85
C MET A 190 11.16 -6.29 0.68
N LEU A 191 11.51 -5.57 -0.38
CA LEU A 191 12.12 -6.13 -1.59
C LEU A 191 13.65 -6.21 -1.42
N PRO A 192 14.36 -7.03 -2.22
CA PRO A 192 15.81 -7.18 -2.14
C PRO A 192 16.58 -5.88 -2.29
N GLN A 193 16.06 -4.91 -3.05
CA GLN A 193 16.65 -3.57 -3.19
C GLN A 193 16.42 -2.64 -1.99
N GLY A 194 15.77 -3.12 -0.91
CA GLY A 194 15.48 -2.34 0.30
C GLY A 194 14.20 -1.49 0.23
N ASP A 195 13.53 -1.45 -0.93
CA ASP A 195 12.25 -0.75 -1.06
C ASP A 195 11.11 -1.55 -0.42
N ILE A 196 10.18 -0.85 0.22
CA ILE A 196 8.98 -1.42 0.81
C ILE A 196 7.78 -1.23 -0.10
N SER A 197 6.94 -2.27 -0.16
CA SER A 197 5.64 -2.21 -0.81
C SER A 197 4.55 -2.57 0.17
N VAL A 198 3.45 -1.82 0.16
CA VAL A 198 2.44 -1.89 1.20
C VAL A 198 1.05 -1.85 0.59
N TYR A 199 0.17 -2.73 1.04
CA TYR A 199 -1.26 -2.70 0.76
C TYR A 199 -2.04 -2.35 2.02
N LEU A 200 -3.10 -1.55 1.87
CA LEU A 200 -4.03 -1.12 2.92
C LEU A 200 -5.47 -1.19 2.43
N ALA A 201 -6.37 -1.69 3.27
CA ALA A 201 -7.81 -1.66 3.06
C ALA A 201 -8.55 -1.13 4.30
N PHE A 202 -9.36 -0.10 4.10
CA PHE A 202 -10.33 0.38 5.08
C PHE A 202 -11.65 -0.35 4.83
N THR A 203 -12.21 -1.01 5.84
CA THR A 203 -13.35 -1.91 5.64
C THR A 203 -14.55 -1.52 6.50
N ARG A 204 -15.76 -1.85 6.03
CA ARG A 204 -17.04 -1.60 6.73
C ARG A 204 -17.42 -2.70 7.70
N VAL A 205 -16.60 -3.74 7.79
CA VAL A 205 -16.90 -4.93 8.59
C VAL A 205 -15.85 -5.07 9.69
N PRO A 206 -16.23 -5.62 10.85
CA PRO A 206 -15.27 -5.98 11.87
C PRO A 206 -14.53 -7.24 11.40
N ILE A 207 -13.22 -7.16 11.30
CA ILE A 207 -12.37 -8.31 10.95
C ILE A 207 -11.73 -8.80 12.24
N LYS A 208 -11.68 -10.12 12.46
CA LYS A 208 -10.96 -10.69 13.61
C LYS A 208 -9.45 -10.71 13.32
N SER A 209 -8.60 -10.60 14.34
CA SER A 209 -7.15 -10.61 14.16
C SER A 209 -6.64 -11.87 13.43
N GLU A 210 -7.21 -13.03 13.74
CA GLU A 210 -6.90 -14.31 13.10
C GLU A 210 -7.20 -14.29 11.59
N VAL A 211 -8.31 -13.64 11.20
CA VAL A 211 -8.72 -13.49 9.80
C VAL A 211 -7.86 -12.43 9.09
N ALA A 212 -7.54 -11.33 9.78
CA ALA A 212 -6.65 -10.29 9.27
C ALA A 212 -5.25 -10.85 8.96
N ALA A 213 -4.76 -11.82 9.74
CA ALA A 213 -3.47 -12.45 9.52
C ALA A 213 -3.36 -13.12 8.12
N ASN A 214 -4.48 -13.61 7.57
CA ASN A 214 -4.50 -14.27 6.26
C ASN A 214 -4.18 -13.33 5.10
N ILE A 215 -4.13 -12.00 5.29
CA ILE A 215 -3.69 -11.05 4.26
C ILE A 215 -2.16 -11.01 4.10
N ALA A 216 -1.41 -11.58 5.05
CA ALA A 216 0.05 -11.52 5.10
C ALA A 216 0.74 -11.80 3.76
N PRO A 217 0.44 -12.88 3.01
CA PRO A 217 1.21 -13.23 1.82
C PRO A 217 0.89 -12.37 0.59
N LEU A 218 -0.13 -11.50 0.65
CA LEU A 218 -0.63 -10.74 -0.51
C LEU A 218 0.47 -10.02 -1.29
N MET A 219 1.29 -9.21 -0.60
CA MET A 219 2.29 -8.41 -1.29
C MET A 219 3.46 -9.25 -1.80
N SER A 220 3.78 -10.36 -1.12
CA SER A 220 4.78 -11.32 -1.59
C SER A 220 4.33 -12.02 -2.87
N ILE A 221 3.12 -12.58 -2.89
CA ILE A 221 2.56 -13.27 -4.07
C ILE A 221 2.39 -12.30 -5.24
N PHE A 222 1.92 -11.06 -4.97
CA PHE A 222 1.86 -10.02 -5.98
C PHE A 222 3.23 -9.78 -6.62
N TRP A 223 4.27 -9.60 -5.81
CA TRP A 223 5.61 -9.29 -6.30
C TRP A 223 6.26 -10.43 -7.07
N GLN A 224 6.03 -11.69 -6.69
CA GLN A 224 6.48 -12.85 -7.47
C GLN A 224 6.03 -12.80 -8.95
N LYS A 225 4.87 -12.20 -9.23
CA LYS A 225 4.37 -11.99 -10.60
C LYS A 225 4.78 -10.63 -11.16
N ALA A 226 4.79 -9.58 -10.34
CA ALA A 226 5.10 -8.22 -10.76
C ALA A 226 6.58 -8.01 -11.15
N TYR A 227 7.51 -8.84 -10.68
CA TYR A 227 8.92 -8.76 -11.07
C TYR A 227 9.13 -8.80 -12.59
N PHE A 228 8.39 -9.65 -13.30
CA PHE A 228 8.45 -9.71 -14.77
C PHE A 228 7.99 -8.41 -15.43
N LEU A 229 7.02 -7.70 -14.83
CA LEU A 229 6.59 -6.40 -15.32
C LEU A 229 7.65 -5.33 -15.04
N LEU A 230 8.28 -5.37 -13.86
CA LEU A 230 9.34 -4.45 -13.48
C LEU A 230 10.52 -4.55 -14.47
N GLU A 231 10.97 -5.76 -14.79
CA GLU A 231 12.07 -5.99 -15.74
C GLU A 231 11.72 -5.54 -17.16
N LYS A 232 10.49 -5.79 -17.60
CA LYS A 232 10.07 -5.56 -18.99
C LYS A 232 9.64 -4.12 -19.26
N TYR A 233 8.97 -3.49 -18.31
CA TYR A 233 8.25 -2.24 -18.51
C TYR A 233 8.61 -1.16 -17.48
N GLY A 234 9.29 -1.52 -16.40
CA GLY A 234 9.63 -0.60 -15.32
C GLY A 234 8.46 -0.32 -14.36
N MET A 235 8.74 0.53 -13.38
CA MET A 235 7.80 0.83 -12.30
C MET A 235 6.65 1.73 -12.75
N PHE A 236 6.97 2.82 -13.46
CA PHE A 236 6.02 3.86 -13.88
C PHE A 236 5.67 3.69 -15.35
N ASN A 237 4.44 4.03 -15.73
CA ASN A 237 4.13 4.14 -17.14
C ASN A 237 4.69 5.47 -17.68
N LEU A 238 5.74 5.39 -18.50
CA LEU A 238 6.42 6.57 -19.07
C LEU A 238 5.63 7.26 -20.20
N ASN A 239 4.51 6.67 -20.66
CA ASN A 239 3.68 7.19 -21.73
C ASN A 239 2.44 7.97 -21.24
N GLN A 240 2.38 8.33 -19.95
CA GLN A 240 1.25 9.02 -19.33
C GLN A 240 1.57 10.40 -18.78
#